data_AF-A0A1P8UNY2-F1
#
_entry.id   AF-A0A1P8UNY2-F1
#
_cell.length_a   1.000
_cell.length_b   1.000
_cell.length_c   1.000
_cell.angle_alpha   90.00
_cell.angle_beta   90.00
_cell.angle_gamma   90.00
#
_symmetry.space_group_name_H-M   'P 1'
#
loop_
_entity.id
_entity.type
_entity.pdbx_description
1 polymer ?
#
loop_
_entity_poly.entity_id
_entity_poly.type
_entity_poly.pdbx_seq_one_letter_code
_entity_poly.pdbx_strand_id
1 'polypeptide(L)'
;MDIAEGKALYAENCASCHGAELEGQPDWRSPGPDGRLPAPPHDETGHTWHHPDSVLFDYTKLGGEALMAQRGMEFGSGMPGFGDSLTDQQIRNILGYIRSTWPEDVKQAQAERTKADNGAN
;
A
#
# COMPACT_ATOMS: atom_id res chain seq x y z
N MET A 1 -9.56 10.08 -10.36
CA MET A 1 -8.29 9.40 -10.07
C MET A 1 -7.45 9.49 -11.33
N ASP A 2 -6.23 10.03 -11.23
CA ASP A 2 -5.31 10.15 -12.36
C ASP A 2 -4.27 9.03 -12.28
N ILE A 3 -4.40 8.04 -13.17
CA ILE A 3 -3.53 6.85 -13.19
C ILE A 3 -2.13 7.19 -13.72
N ALA A 4 -2.02 8.14 -14.64
CA ALA A 4 -0.75 8.53 -15.21
C ALA A 4 0.10 9.29 -14.18
N GLU A 5 -0.52 10.22 -13.45
CA GLU A 5 0.13 10.88 -12.31
C GLU A 5 0.48 9.86 -11.22
N GLY A 6 -0.44 8.95 -10.89
CA GLY A 6 -0.19 7.88 -9.91
C GLY A 6 1.01 7.01 -10.26
N LYS A 7 1.18 6.65 -11.53
CA LYS A 7 2.34 5.89 -12.02
C LYS A 7 3.65 6.67 -11.86
N ALA A 8 3.66 7.95 -12.21
CA ALA A 8 4.86 8.79 -12.08
C ALA A 8 5.27 8.92 -10.60
N LEU A 9 4.30 9.24 -9.74
CA LEU A 9 4.53 9.35 -8.30
C LEU A 9 4.97 8.02 -7.66
N TYR A 10 4.43 6.89 -8.11
CA TYR A 10 4.86 5.57 -7.66
C TYR A 10 6.34 5.32 -8.00
N ALA A 11 6.76 5.64 -9.23
CA ALA A 11 8.14 5.47 -9.65
C ALA A 11 9.11 6.33 -8.82
N GLU A 12 8.69 7.53 -8.44
CA GLU A 12 9.48 8.46 -7.64
C GLU A 12 9.57 8.08 -6.14
N ASN A 13 8.47 7.57 -5.57
CA ASN A 13 8.31 7.48 -4.12
C ASN A 13 8.26 6.04 -3.57
N CYS A 14 7.92 5.06 -4.41
CA CYS A 14 7.57 3.71 -3.95
C CYS A 14 8.47 2.63 -4.56
N ALA A 15 8.86 2.79 -5.82
CA ALA A 15 9.57 1.77 -6.60
C ALA A 15 10.94 1.38 -6.05
N SER A 16 11.61 2.26 -5.27
CA SER A 16 12.89 1.94 -4.64
C SER A 16 12.82 0.76 -3.67
N CYS A 17 11.63 0.50 -3.10
CA CYS A 17 11.39 -0.60 -2.19
C CYS A 17 10.46 -1.65 -2.80
N HIS A 18 9.37 -1.22 -3.43
CA HIS A 18 8.34 -2.11 -3.97
C HIS A 18 8.62 -2.60 -5.40
N GLY A 19 9.75 -2.22 -5.99
CA GLY A 19 10.13 -2.59 -7.36
C GLY A 19 9.49 -1.69 -8.41
N ALA A 20 10.13 -1.60 -9.58
CA ALA A 20 9.62 -0.77 -10.68
C ALA A 20 8.36 -1.38 -11.32
N GLU A 21 8.25 -2.70 -11.27
CA GLU A 21 7.16 -3.52 -11.81
C GLU A 21 6.24 -4.05 -10.68
N LEU A 22 6.27 -3.42 -9.50
CA LEU A 22 5.46 -3.79 -8.34
C LEU A 22 5.80 -5.16 -7.72
N GLU A 23 6.95 -5.73 -8.06
CA GLU A 23 7.37 -7.09 -7.71
C GLU A 23 7.77 -7.28 -6.23
N GLY A 24 7.98 -6.18 -5.51
CA GLY A 24 8.44 -6.20 -4.12
C GLY A 24 9.87 -6.72 -3.94
N GLN A 25 10.25 -6.94 -2.69
CA GLN A 25 11.52 -7.54 -2.33
C GLN A 25 11.42 -9.07 -2.23
N PRO A 26 12.51 -9.81 -2.49
CA PRO A 26 12.54 -11.26 -2.24
C PRO A 26 12.27 -11.56 -0.76
N ASP A 27 11.72 -12.75 -0.50
CA ASP A 27 11.44 -13.25 0.85
C ASP A 27 10.61 -12.30 1.73
N TRP A 28 9.76 -11.46 1.13
CA TRP A 28 8.96 -10.43 1.83
C TRP A 28 8.05 -10.94 2.94
N ARG A 29 7.79 -12.25 2.98
CA ARG A 29 7.00 -12.91 4.04
C ARG A 29 7.83 -13.31 5.26
N SER A 30 9.15 -13.12 5.24
CA SER A 30 10.06 -13.48 6.33
C SER A 30 10.80 -12.24 6.83
N PRO A 31 10.81 -11.99 8.15
CA PRO A 31 11.54 -10.86 8.72
C PRO A 31 13.03 -10.93 8.41
N GLY A 32 13.62 -9.77 8.09
CA GLY A 32 15.06 -9.63 7.92
C GLY A 32 15.83 -9.60 9.25
N PRO A 33 17.15 -9.40 9.21
CA PRO A 33 17.99 -9.32 10.41
C PRO A 33 17.61 -8.20 11.39
N ASP A 34 16.96 -7.14 10.92
CA ASP A 34 16.45 -6.04 11.74
C ASP A 34 15.03 -6.30 12.30
N GLY A 35 14.47 -7.49 12.03
CA GLY A 35 13.14 -7.90 12.46
C GLY A 35 11.98 -7.32 11.64
N ARG A 36 12.24 -6.51 10.62
CA ARG A 36 11.21 -5.92 9.76
C ARG A 36 10.90 -6.84 8.57
N LEU A 37 9.66 -6.77 8.09
CA LEU A 37 9.26 -7.41 6.83
C LEU A 37 9.78 -6.57 5.65
N PRO A 38 10.37 -7.21 4.62
CA PRO A 38 10.70 -6.54 3.35
C PRO A 38 9.44 -6.00 2.66
N ALA A 39 9.64 -5.07 1.72
CA ALA A 39 8.54 -4.46 0.99
C ALA A 39 7.77 -5.52 0.18
N PRO A 40 6.45 -5.70 0.40
CA PRO A 40 5.66 -6.69 -0.33
C PRO A 40 5.46 -6.29 -1.80
N PRO A 41 5.17 -7.26 -2.68
CA PRO A 41 4.67 -6.99 -4.01
C PRO A 41 3.35 -6.22 -3.91
N HIS A 42 3.14 -5.32 -4.86
CA HIS A 42 1.89 -4.63 -5.06
C HIS A 42 1.08 -5.21 -6.22
N ASP A 43 1.56 -6.25 -6.90
CA ASP A 43 0.80 -7.05 -7.87
C ASP A 43 -0.13 -8.09 -7.19
N GLU A 44 -0.72 -9.00 -7.99
CA GLU A 44 -1.61 -10.05 -7.48
C GLU A 44 -0.95 -11.06 -6.53
N THR A 45 0.39 -11.19 -6.55
CA THR A 45 1.15 -12.14 -5.73
C THR A 45 1.38 -11.64 -4.29
N GLY A 46 1.18 -10.33 -4.11
CA GLY A 46 1.27 -9.61 -2.84
C GLY A 46 0.06 -9.79 -1.93
N HIS A 47 -0.15 -8.80 -1.05
CA HIS A 47 -1.29 -8.78 -0.14
C HIS A 47 -1.98 -7.41 -0.01
N THR A 48 -1.57 -6.43 -0.82
CA THR A 48 -2.14 -5.08 -0.79
C THR A 48 -3.64 -5.08 -1.04
N TRP A 49 -4.10 -5.88 -2.00
CA TRP A 49 -5.51 -6.02 -2.35
C TRP A 49 -6.36 -6.70 -1.26
N HIS A 50 -5.75 -7.27 -0.21
CA HIS A 50 -6.48 -7.78 0.96
C HIS A 50 -7.03 -6.68 1.86
N HIS A 51 -6.64 -5.42 1.65
CA HIS A 51 -7.01 -4.30 2.52
C HIS A 51 -7.95 -3.31 1.81
N PRO A 52 -8.90 -2.70 2.55
CA PRO A 52 -9.78 -1.67 2.00
C PRO A 52 -9.03 -0.35 1.76
N ASP A 53 -9.62 0.53 0.97
CA ASP A 53 -9.01 1.83 0.61
C ASP A 53 -8.65 2.70 1.80
N SER A 54 -9.45 2.71 2.87
CA SER A 54 -9.18 3.47 4.10
C SER A 54 -7.85 3.05 4.73
N VAL A 55 -7.66 1.74 4.92
CA VAL A 55 -6.43 1.16 5.47
C VAL A 55 -5.25 1.45 4.56
N LEU A 56 -5.39 1.26 3.24
CA LEU A 56 -4.31 1.52 2.28
C LEU A 56 -3.90 2.99 2.26
N PHE A 57 -4.89 3.89 2.32
CA PHE A 57 -4.67 5.34 2.39
C PHE A 57 -3.95 5.74 3.68
N ASP A 58 -4.45 5.30 4.84
CA ASP A 58 -3.85 5.63 6.13
C ASP A 58 -2.44 5.03 6.29
N TYR A 59 -2.22 3.81 5.80
CA TYR A 59 -0.90 3.16 5.87
C TYR A 59 0.12 3.93 5.02
N THR A 60 -0.30 4.43 3.85
CA THR A 60 0.55 5.27 2.99
C THR A 60 0.79 6.65 3.62
N LYS A 61 -0.25 7.27 4.19
CA LYS A 61 -0.16 8.61 4.76
C LYS A 61 0.66 8.65 6.04
N LEU A 62 0.41 7.72 6.96
CA LEU A 62 0.99 7.72 8.31
C LEU A 62 2.26 6.87 8.39
N GLY A 63 2.43 5.89 7.51
CA GLY A 63 3.45 4.85 7.64
C GLY A 63 2.99 3.72 8.55
N GLY A 64 3.64 2.56 8.39
CA GLY A 64 3.14 1.33 9.01
C GLY A 64 3.26 1.31 10.53
N GLU A 65 4.37 1.81 11.08
CA GLU A 65 4.61 1.81 12.52
C GLU A 65 3.63 2.75 13.23
N ALA A 66 3.44 3.97 12.71
CA ALA A 66 2.53 4.95 13.29
C ALA A 66 1.06 4.51 13.22
N LEU A 67 0.60 3.97 12.09
CA LEU A 67 -0.77 3.47 11.96
C LEU A 67 -1.03 2.30 12.93
N MET A 68 -0.09 1.37 13.06
CA MET A 68 -0.25 0.23 13.97
C MET A 68 -0.25 0.65 15.43
N ALA A 69 0.58 1.62 15.81
CA ALA A 69 0.57 2.21 17.15
C ALA A 69 -0.79 2.86 17.50
N GLN A 70 -1.43 3.55 16.54
CA GLN A 70 -2.79 4.09 16.74
C GLN A 70 -3.84 3.01 16.99
N ARG A 71 -3.57 1.77 16.55
CA ARG A 71 -4.41 0.59 16.79
C ARG A 71 -3.98 -0.22 18.01
N GLY A 72 -3.07 0.32 18.84
CA GLY A 72 -2.59 -0.33 20.05
C GLY A 72 -1.65 -1.52 19.81
N MET A 73 -1.03 -1.60 18.62
CA MET A 73 -0.13 -2.67 18.24
C MET A 73 1.30 -2.15 18.05
N GLU A 74 2.25 -2.75 18.75
CA GLU A 74 3.67 -2.54 18.50
C GLU A 74 4.08 -3.37 17.27
N PHE A 75 4.47 -2.67 16.18
CA PHE A 75 4.84 -3.31 14.92
C PHE A 75 5.96 -2.52 14.23
N GLY A 76 7.15 -3.11 14.15
CA GLY A 76 8.27 -2.52 13.43
C GLY A 76 8.05 -2.59 11.91
N SER A 77 7.56 -1.52 11.32
CA SER A 77 7.41 -1.39 9.86
C SER A 77 8.61 -0.66 9.24
N GLY A 78 8.99 -1.06 8.03
CA GLY A 78 9.97 -0.33 7.21
C GLY A 78 9.35 0.74 6.32
N MET A 79 8.02 0.80 6.23
CA MET A 79 7.32 1.74 5.34
C MET A 79 7.12 3.10 6.03
N PRO A 80 7.74 4.17 5.53
CA PRO A 80 7.58 5.51 6.08
C PRO A 80 6.18 6.08 5.77
N GLY A 81 5.80 7.12 6.50
CA GLY A 81 4.61 7.91 6.18
C GLY A 81 4.92 8.99 5.15
N PHE A 82 3.98 9.23 4.23
CA PHE A 82 4.14 10.20 3.14
C PHE A 82 3.26 11.46 3.30
N GLY A 83 2.53 11.61 4.42
CA GLY A 83 1.58 12.71 4.62
C GLY A 83 2.16 14.12 4.57
N ASP A 84 3.47 14.28 4.79
CA ASP A 84 4.17 15.57 4.69
C ASP A 84 4.71 15.86 3.27
N SER A 85 4.80 14.84 2.41
CA SER A 85 5.40 14.95 1.06
C SER A 85 4.39 14.79 -0.07
N LEU A 86 3.28 14.08 0.18
CA LEU A 86 2.22 13.82 -0.79
C LEU A 86 0.89 14.33 -0.27
N THR A 87 0.13 14.99 -1.15
CA THR A 87 -1.26 15.33 -0.86
C THR A 87 -2.14 14.08 -0.85
N ASP A 88 -3.29 14.17 -0.19
CA ASP A 88 -4.27 13.08 -0.17
C ASP A 88 -4.70 12.63 -1.58
N GLN A 89 -4.78 13.57 -2.53
CA GLN A 89 -5.13 13.23 -3.91
C GLN A 89 -4.00 12.46 -4.61
N GLN A 90 -2.75 12.82 -4.36
CA GLN A 90 -1.59 12.11 -4.88
C GLN A 90 -1.50 10.68 -4.32
N ILE A 91 -1.73 10.50 -3.01
CA ILE A 91 -1.82 9.16 -2.39
C ILE A 91 -2.92 8.34 -3.07
N ARG A 92 -4.11 8.91 -3.26
CA ARG A 92 -5.21 8.22 -3.98
C ARG A 92 -4.84 7.86 -5.42
N ASN A 93 -4.12 8.73 -6.12
CA ASN A 93 -3.67 8.47 -7.49
C ASN A 93 -2.66 7.31 -7.54
N ILE A 94 -1.70 7.25 -6.60
CA ILE A 94 -0.76 6.12 -6.47
C ILE A 94 -1.52 4.81 -6.22
N LEU A 95 -2.43 4.79 -5.24
CA LEU A 95 -3.23 3.58 -4.95
C LEU A 95 -4.11 3.19 -6.14
N GLY A 96 -4.61 4.18 -6.90
CA GLY A 96 -5.30 3.96 -8.16
C GLY A 96 -4.44 3.28 -9.21
N TYR A 97 -3.19 3.74 -9.38
CA TYR A 97 -2.23 3.09 -10.27
C TYR A 97 -1.95 1.65 -9.86
N ILE A 98 -1.64 1.39 -8.59
CA ILE A 98 -1.43 0.04 -8.06
C ILE A 98 -2.64 -0.84 -8.36
N ARG A 99 -3.86 -0.37 -8.02
CA ARG A 99 -5.09 -1.11 -8.32
C ARG A 99 -5.25 -1.40 -9.81
N SER A 100 -4.83 -0.49 -10.69
CA SER A 100 -5.01 -0.64 -12.14
C SER A 100 -4.23 -1.82 -12.74
N THR A 101 -3.15 -2.26 -12.09
CA THR A 101 -2.31 -3.38 -12.55
C THR A 101 -2.92 -4.75 -12.25
N TRP A 102 -3.84 -4.82 -11.27
CA TRP A 102 -4.42 -6.09 -10.84
C TRP A 102 -5.33 -6.74 -11.90
N PRO A 103 -5.39 -8.08 -11.94
CA PRO A 103 -6.46 -8.82 -12.59
C PRO A 103 -7.86 -8.38 -12.10
N GLU A 104 -8.86 -8.58 -12.95
CA GLU A 104 -10.23 -8.09 -12.70
C GLU A 104 -10.89 -8.73 -11.48
N ASP A 105 -10.66 -10.02 -11.24
CA ASP A 105 -11.15 -10.74 -10.05
C ASP A 105 -10.52 -10.19 -8.75
N VAL A 106 -9.23 -9.86 -8.77
CA VAL A 106 -8.54 -9.21 -7.65
C VAL A 106 -9.09 -7.80 -7.38
N LYS A 107 -9.34 -7.00 -8.45
CA LYS A 107 -9.98 -5.69 -8.33
C LYS A 107 -11.35 -5.77 -7.67
N GLN A 108 -12.17 -6.75 -8.08
CA GLN A 108 -13.50 -6.99 -7.52
C GLN A 108 -13.43 -7.42 -6.06
N ALA A 109 -12.52 -8.34 -5.71
CA ALA A 109 -12.33 -8.79 -4.34
C ALA A 109 -11.95 -7.64 -3.40
N GLN A 110 -11.05 -6.75 -3.84
CA GLN A 110 -10.67 -5.57 -3.07
C GLN A 110 -11.81 -4.54 -2.98
N ALA A 111 -12.57 -4.35 -4.06
CA ALA A 111 -13.72 -3.43 -4.07
C ALA A 111 -14.79 -3.84 -3.04
N GLU A 112 -15.09 -5.13 -2.90
CA GLU A 112 -16.02 -5.61 -1.88
C GLU A 112 -15.51 -5.37 -0.45
N ARG A 113 -14.19 -5.43 -0.22
CA ARG A 113 -13.59 -5.07 1.09
C ARG A 113 -13.75 -3.60 1.40
N THR A 114 -13.47 -2.75 0.42
CA THR A 114 -13.66 -1.30 0.54
C THR A 114 -15.13 -0.97 0.81
N LYS A 115 -16.07 -1.64 0.14
CA LYS A 115 -17.50 -1.45 0.37
C LYS A 115 -17.91 -1.88 1.79
N ALA A 116 -17.41 -3.01 2.27
CA ALA A 116 -17.68 -3.48 3.62
C ALA A 116 -17.14 -2.52 4.69
N ASP A 117 -15.92 -2.01 4.50
CA ASP A 117 -15.29 -1.03 5.39
C ASP A 117 -16.06 0.29 5.45
N ASN A 118 -16.49 0.83 4.30
CA ASN A 118 -17.30 2.04 4.23
C ASN A 118 -18.68 1.90 4.89
N GLY A 119 -19.22 0.68 5.00
CA GLY A 119 -20.47 0.42 5.70
C GLY A 119 -20.33 0.23 7.21
N ALA A 120 -19.10 0.05 7.70
CA ALA A 120 -18.78 -0.13 9.11
C ALA A 120 -18.32 1.18 9.79
N ASN A 121 -17.98 2.20 9.01
CA ASN A 121 -17.52 3.52 9.45
C ASN A 121 -18.63 4.58 9.49
#